data_AF-A0A2H9U244-F1
#
_entry.id   AF-A0A2H9U244-F1
#
_cell.length_a   1.000
_cell.length_b   1.000
_cell.length_c   1.000
_cell.angle_alpha   90.00
_cell.angle_beta   90.00
_cell.angle_gamma   90.00
#
_symmetry.space_group_name_H-M   'P 1'
#
loop_
_entity.id
_entity.type
_entity.pdbx_description
1 polymer ?
#
loop_
_entity_poly.entity_id
_entity_poly.type
_entity_poly.pdbx_seq_one_letter_code
_entity_poly.pdbx_strand_id
1 'polypeptide(L)' 'MAAFEYKALDNKGRQKQGVLEGDSARQVRQLLREQGLTPLEIHETTEKAKREATRFALFRRGASTSELALITR' A
#
# COMPACT_ATOMS: atom_id res chain seq x y z
N MET A 1 22.03 3.00 -7.43
CA MET A 1 20.59 3.33 -7.44
C MET A 1 19.92 2.49 -6.39
N ALA A 2 19.10 3.11 -5.53
CA ALA A 2 18.37 2.41 -4.49
C ALA A 2 16.92 2.21 -4.92
N ALA A 3 16.34 1.07 -4.58
CA ALA A 3 14.94 0.80 -4.79
C ALA A 3 14.15 1.29 -3.57
N PHE A 4 13.13 2.11 -3.78
CA PHE A 4 12.25 2.60 -2.73
C PHE A 4 10.88 1.97 -2.89
N GLU A 5 10.46 1.20 -1.89
CA GLU A 5 9.07 0.76 -1.81
C GLU A 5 8.22 1.93 -1.33
N TYR A 6 7.13 2.21 -2.05
CA TYR A 6 6.21 3.28 -1.69
C TYR A 6 4.81 2.72 -1.48
N LYS A 7 4.09 3.34 -0.55
CA LYS A 7 2.63 3.29 -0.46
C LYS A 7 2.12 4.70 -0.68
N ALA A 8 1.23 4.86 -1.65
CA ALA A 8 0.61 6.13 -1.98
C ALA A 8 -0.90 5.96 -2.16
N LEU A 9 -1.64 7.05 -2.07
CA LEU A 9 -3.08 7.10 -2.23
C LEU A 9 -3.42 7.78 -3.57
N ASP A 10 -4.25 7.15 -4.37
CA ASP A 10 -4.91 7.76 -5.54
C ASP A 10 -5.93 8.81 -5.08
N ASN A 11 -6.26 9.80 -5.90
CA ASN A 11 -7.28 10.81 -5.59
C ASN A 11 -8.67 10.20 -5.33
N LYS A 12 -8.88 8.94 -5.74
CA LYS A 12 -10.09 8.14 -5.44
C LYS A 12 -10.04 7.43 -4.08
N GLY A 13 -9.03 7.69 -3.25
CA GLY A 13 -8.84 7.04 -1.96
C GLY A 13 -8.35 5.59 -2.05
N ARG A 14 -7.85 5.15 -3.22
CA ARG A 14 -7.31 3.80 -3.39
C ARG A 14 -5.84 3.77 -3.06
N GLN A 15 -5.43 2.87 -2.18
CA GLN A 15 -4.03 2.67 -1.87
C GLN A 15 -3.34 1.94 -3.03
N LYS A 16 -2.22 2.50 -3.50
CA LYS A 16 -1.32 1.92 -4.48
C LYS A 16 0.04 1.75 -3.84
N GLN A 17 0.60 0.57 -3.99
CA GLN A 17 1.96 0.28 -3.56
C GLN A 17 2.78 -0.20 -4.74
N GLY A 18 4.07 0.06 -4.69
CA GLY A 18 5.01 -0.33 -5.73
C GLY A 18 6.43 -0.09 -5.29
N VAL A 19 7.35 -0.43 -6.17
CA VAL A 19 8.77 -0.14 -6.00
C VAL A 19 9.15 0.87 -7.06
N LEU A 20 9.82 1.95 -6.64
CA LEU A 20 10.31 2.99 -7.53
C LEU A 20 11.81 3.17 -7.29
N GLU A 21 12.58 3.25 -8.36
CA GLU A 21 14.01 3.51 -8.26
C GLU A 21 14.25 5.01 -8.15
N GLY A 22 15.16 5.40 -7.26
CA GLY A 22 15.53 6.78 -7.07
C GLY A 22 16.85 6.92 -6.35
N ASP A 23 17.36 8.13 -6.31
CA ASP A 23 18.57 8.48 -5.58
C ASP A 23 18.26 8.93 -4.15
N SER A 24 17.01 9.32 -3.87
CA SER A 24 16.55 9.74 -2.55
C SER A 24 15.05 9.57 -2.34
N ALA A 25 14.63 9.29 -1.10
CA ALA A 25 13.23 9.31 -0.69
C ALA A 25 12.52 10.66 -0.95
N ARG A 26 13.27 11.77 -1.08
CA ARG A 26 12.68 13.07 -1.49
C ARG A 26 12.32 13.07 -2.98
N GLN A 27 13.18 12.52 -3.82
CA GLN A 27 12.95 12.42 -5.28
C GLN A 27 11.76 11.50 -5.57
N VAL A 28 11.67 10.36 -4.89
CA VAL A 28 10.55 9.41 -5.02
C VAL A 28 9.22 10.05 -4.61
N ARG A 29 9.19 10.87 -3.55
CA ARG A 29 7.98 11.63 -3.18
C ARG A 29 7.52 12.57 -4.28
N GLN A 30 8.46 13.25 -4.91
CA GLN A 30 8.16 14.21 -5.95
C GLN A 30 7.55 13.51 -7.17
N LEU A 31 8.16 12.40 -7.60
CA LEU A 31 7.65 11.52 -8.66
C LEU A 31 6.22 11.03 -8.36
N LEU A 32 5.96 10.58 -7.13
CA LEU A 32 4.61 10.14 -6.75
C LEU A 32 3.59 11.27 -6.82
N ARG A 33 3.94 12.48 -6.36
CA ARG A 33 3.05 13.65 -6.45
C ARG A 33 2.79 14.07 -7.89
N GLU A 34 3.81 14.04 -8.74
CA GLU A 34 3.69 14.31 -10.19
C GLU A 34 2.76 13.30 -10.87
N GLN A 35 2.75 12.04 -10.41
CA GLN A 35 1.82 11.02 -10.85
C GLN A 35 0.39 11.18 -10.28
N GLY A 36 0.13 12.23 -9.49
CA GLY A 36 -1.15 12.43 -8.82
C GLY A 36 -1.41 11.44 -7.68
N LEU A 37 -0.35 10.81 -7.15
CA LEU A 37 -0.41 9.92 -6.01
C LEU A 37 0.07 10.64 -4.76
N THR A 38 -0.68 10.52 -3.67
CA THR A 38 -0.31 11.09 -2.37
C THR A 38 0.55 10.10 -1.60
N PRO A 39 1.86 10.32 -1.42
CA PRO A 39 2.71 9.37 -0.71
C PRO A 39 2.32 9.28 0.78
N LEU A 40 2.09 8.07 1.27
CA LEU A 40 1.80 7.76 2.67
C LEU A 40 3.06 7.27 3.38
N GLU A 41 3.74 6.29 2.80
CA GLU A 41 4.96 5.69 3.34
C GLU A 41 5.98 5.46 2.22
N ILE A 42 7.25 5.70 2.49
CA ILE A 42 8.36 5.41 1.58
C ILE A 42 9.46 4.76 2.38
N HIS A 43 9.85 3.56 1.96
CA HIS A 43 10.84 2.72 2.60
C HIS A 43 11.96 2.43 1.61
N GLU A 44 13.21 2.66 2.01
CA GLU A 44 14.38 2.29 1.21
C GLU A 44 14.57 0.77 1.29
N THR A 45 14.30 0.07 0.20
CA THR A 45 14.49 -1.38 0.11
C THR A 45 15.88 -1.67 -0.43
N THR A 46 16.78 -2.03 0.49
CA THR A 46 18.04 -2.71 0.17
C THR A 46 17.78 -4.22 0.07
N GLU A 47 17.12 -4.64 -1.03
CA GLU A 47 16.95 -6.04 -1.48
C GLU A 47 16.45 -7.14 -0.50
N LYS A 48 16.12 -6.85 0.78
CA LYS A 48 15.79 -7.89 1.78
C LYS A 48 14.36 -7.90 2.32
N ALA A 49 13.52 -6.92 1.98
CA ALA A 49 12.18 -6.78 2.56
C ALA A 49 11.05 -7.41 1.73
N LYS A 50 11.32 -8.51 0.99
CA LYS A 50 10.33 -9.32 0.24
C LYS A 50 9.24 -9.98 1.12
N ARG A 51 9.06 -9.56 2.38
CA ARG A 51 8.24 -10.23 3.41
C ARG A 51 7.05 -9.43 3.92
N GLU A 52 6.96 -8.12 3.71
CA GLU A 52 5.79 -7.36 4.19
C GLU A 52 4.58 -7.43 3.26
N ALA A 53 4.77 -7.77 1.97
CA ALA A 53 3.68 -8.09 1.06
C ALA A 53 2.85 -9.30 1.54
N THR A 54 3.40 -10.19 2.37
CA THR A 54 2.65 -11.28 3.00
C THR A 54 1.65 -10.78 4.05
N ARG A 55 1.76 -9.54 4.55
CA ARG A 55 0.73 -8.95 5.43
C ARG A 55 -0.53 -8.52 4.67
N PHE A 56 -0.48 -8.43 3.33
CA PHE A 56 -1.68 -8.38 2.50
C PHE A 56 -2.47 -9.70 2.52
N ALA A 57 -1.96 -10.79 3.09
CA ALA A 57 -2.75 -12.00 3.35
C ALA A 57 -3.84 -11.78 4.42
N LEU A 58 -3.84 -10.65 5.12
CA LEU A 58 -5.00 -10.14 5.87
C LEU A 58 -6.00 -9.42 4.94
N PHE A 59 -6.22 -9.97 3.75
CA PHE A 59 -7.54 -10.06 3.12
C PHE A 59 -8.56 -10.62 4.15
N ARG A 60 -8.93 -9.81 5.16
CA ARG A 60 -10.31 -9.69 5.62
C ARG A 60 -11.05 -9.07 4.43
N ARG A 61 -11.24 -9.78 3.31
CA ARG A 61 -12.43 -10.63 3.08
C ARG A 61 -13.56 -10.08 3.93
N GLY A 62 -14.39 -9.28 3.27
CA GLY A 62 -15.68 -8.92 3.79
C GLY A 62 -16.39 -10.21 4.23
N ALA A 63 -16.64 -10.31 5.53
CA ALA A 63 -17.89 -10.87 5.98
C ALA A 63 -18.81 -9.66 6.09
N SER A 64 -19.62 -9.52 5.05
CA SER A 64 -20.74 -8.58 4.96
C SER A 64 -21.62 -8.64 6.20
N THR A 65 -22.12 -7.46 6.55
CA THR A 65 -23.43 -7.23 7.15
C THR A 65 -24.44 -8.37 6.98
N SER A 66 -25.21 -8.61 8.05
CA SER A 66 -26.52 -9.26 8.03
C SER A 66 -26.51 -10.73 7.61
N GLU A 67 -26.68 -11.62 8.58
CA GLU A 67 -27.54 -12.83 8.52
C GLU A 67 -27.00 -13.80 9.57
N LEU A 68 -27.62 -13.82 10.74
CA LEU A 68 -27.89 -15.01 11.58
C LEU A 68 -28.61 -14.59 12.88
N ALA A 69 -29.44 -13.54 12.82
CA ALA A 69 -30.39 -13.18 13.89
C ALA A 69 -31.63 -14.09 13.92
N LEU A 70 -31.54 -15.33 13.44
CA LEU A 70 -32.70 -16.20 13.26
C LEU A 70 -32.43 -17.66 13.64
N ILE A 71 -31.71 -17.91 14.73
CA ILE A 71 -31.69 -19.20 15.42
C ILE A 71 -31.50 -18.83 16.90
N THR A 72 -32.54 -18.45 17.63
CA THR A 72 -33.54 -19.38 18.17
C THR A 72 -34.81 -18.61 18.52
N ARG A 73 -35.90 -19.00 17.87
CA ARG A 73 -37.25 -18.92 18.44
C ARG A 73 -37.30 -19.62 19.79
#